data_AF-A0A076FTV5-F1
#
_entry.id   AF-A0A076FTV5-F1
#
_cell.length_a   1.000
_cell.length_b   1.000
_cell.length_c   1.000
_cell.angle_alpha   90.00
_cell.angle_beta   90.00
_cell.angle_gamma   90.00
#
_symmetry.space_group_name_H-M   'P 1'
#
loop_
_entity.id
_entity.type
_entity.pdbx_description
1 polymer ?
#
loop_
_entity_poly.entity_id
_entity_poly.type
_entity_poly.pdbx_seq_one_letter_code
_entity_poly.pdbx_strand_id
1 'polypeptide(L)'
;ALELLVDAQGTVGGATGVNRQTGETWVVRAGAVVIATGGCAFLSKALGCNVLTGDGQLMAAEVGAAMSGMEFSNAYGLGPAFSSVTKSLFYNWATFYDRDGQAIEGAGSSRGRSVIAQNLQTQPVFACIDRADAQIRAWMRTAQPNFFVSFDRQGIDPFTQHFPVTLRLEGTVRGTGGLNLVDPTCATSVAGLYAAGDAATRELICGGFTGGGSHNAAWALSSGFWAGAGAAAFGKDARSRASRT
;
A
#
# COMPACT_ATOMS: atom_id res chain seq x y z
N ALA A 1 16.06 -9.48 2.53
CA ALA A 1 16.20 -10.19 3.80
C ALA A 1 15.22 -11.35 3.78
N LEU A 2 15.47 -12.40 4.56
CA LEU A 2 14.55 -13.52 4.74
C LEU A 2 14.20 -13.74 6.21
N GLU A 3 15.04 -13.28 7.14
CA GLU A 3 14.83 -13.48 8.58
C GLU A 3 15.52 -12.34 9.38
N LEU A 4 14.97 -12.03 10.56
CA LEU A 4 15.58 -11.13 11.54
C LEU A 4 16.45 -11.90 12.54
N LEU A 5 17.60 -11.35 12.90
CA LEU A 5 18.49 -11.93 13.90
C LEU A 5 18.06 -11.47 15.29
N VAL A 6 17.80 -12.41 16.20
CA VAL A 6 17.42 -12.14 17.60
C VAL A 6 18.48 -12.66 18.56
N ASP A 7 18.69 -11.95 19.67
CA ASP A 7 19.53 -12.41 20.78
C ASP A 7 18.76 -13.29 21.77
N ALA A 8 19.44 -13.76 22.82
CA ALA A 8 18.86 -14.63 23.85
C ALA A 8 17.75 -13.95 24.67
N GLN A 9 17.67 -12.62 24.63
CA GLN A 9 16.65 -11.80 25.29
C GLN A 9 15.49 -11.46 24.35
N GLY A 10 15.52 -11.91 23.09
CA GLY A 10 14.52 -11.60 22.08
C GLY A 10 14.69 -10.22 21.43
N THR A 11 15.84 -9.56 21.61
CA THR A 11 16.13 -8.27 20.98
C THR A 11 16.57 -8.49 19.54
N VAL A 12 15.99 -7.74 18.60
CA VAL A 12 16.41 -7.76 17.19
C VAL A 12 17.74 -7.00 17.03
N GLY A 13 18.73 -7.68 16.46
CA GLY A 13 20.11 -7.21 16.29
C GLY A 13 20.66 -7.35 14.88
N GLY A 14 19.79 -7.49 13.87
CA GLY A 14 20.21 -7.61 12.48
C GLY A 14 19.24 -8.39 11.60
N ALA A 15 19.71 -8.77 10.41
CA ALA A 15 18.96 -9.58 9.48
C ALA A 15 19.89 -10.49 8.65
N THR A 16 19.33 -11.54 8.08
CA THR A 16 19.99 -12.43 7.13
C THR A 16 19.14 -12.59 5.88
N GLY A 17 19.75 -13.03 4.79
CA GLY A 17 19.02 -13.31 3.55
C GLY A 17 19.93 -13.78 2.44
N VAL A 18 19.40 -13.76 1.22
CA VAL A 18 20.11 -14.22 0.02
C VAL A 18 20.29 -13.06 -0.96
N ASN A 19 21.48 -12.97 -1.57
CA ASN A 19 21.69 -12.14 -2.74
C ASN A 19 21.08 -12.81 -3.96
N ARG A 20 20.07 -12.17 -4.58
CA ARG A 20 19.33 -12.78 -5.69
C ARG A 20 20.14 -12.98 -6.97
N GLN A 21 21.26 -12.26 -7.14
CA GLN A 21 22.12 -12.38 -8.33
C GLN A 21 23.15 -13.49 -8.17
N THR A 22 23.78 -13.59 -6.99
CA THR A 22 24.86 -14.57 -6.73
C THR A 22 24.37 -15.87 -6.08
N GLY A 23 23.20 -15.84 -5.43
CA GLY A 23 22.67 -16.95 -4.63
C GLY A 23 23.31 -17.07 -3.23
N GLU A 24 24.27 -16.21 -2.89
CA GLU A 24 25.00 -16.30 -1.63
C GLU A 24 24.18 -15.76 -0.45
N THR A 25 24.31 -16.42 0.70
CA THR A 25 23.75 -15.96 1.97
C THR A 25 24.58 -14.79 2.51
N TRP A 26 23.90 -13.75 2.98
CA TRP A 26 24.49 -12.62 3.67
C TRP A 26 23.92 -12.48 5.08
N VAL A 27 24.73 -11.93 5.99
CA VAL A 27 24.34 -11.63 7.37
C VAL A 27 24.75 -10.19 7.68
N VAL A 28 23.81 -9.39 8.19
CA VAL A 28 24.05 -8.02 8.67
C VAL A 28 23.72 -7.96 10.14
N ARG A 29 24.70 -7.57 10.97
CA ARG A 29 24.50 -7.26 12.40
C ARG A 29 24.37 -5.76 12.59
N ALA A 30 23.38 -5.34 13.36
CA ALA A 30 23.06 -3.95 13.61
C ALA A 30 22.60 -3.76 15.06
N GLY A 31 22.72 -2.53 15.58
CA GLY A 31 22.20 -2.22 16.92
C GLY A 31 20.67 -2.20 16.97
N ALA A 32 20.01 -1.98 15.83
CA ALA A 32 18.56 -1.99 15.65
C ALA A 32 18.23 -2.21 14.16
N VAL A 33 16.98 -2.59 13.86
CA VAL A 33 16.46 -2.80 12.50
C VAL A 33 15.18 -1.99 12.29
N VAL A 34 15.04 -1.37 11.12
CA VAL A 34 13.81 -0.68 10.70
C VAL A 34 13.17 -1.46 9.55
N ILE A 35 11.91 -1.87 9.72
CA ILE A 35 11.09 -2.44 8.65
C ILE A 35 10.45 -1.30 7.85
N ALA A 36 10.92 -1.11 6.62
CA ALA A 36 10.40 -0.13 5.67
C ALA A 36 10.10 -0.78 4.31
N THR A 37 9.56 -1.99 4.32
CA THR A 37 9.36 -2.86 3.15
C THR A 37 8.10 -2.54 2.34
N GLY A 38 7.36 -1.51 2.72
CA GLY A 38 6.04 -1.21 2.16
C GLY A 38 4.94 -2.14 2.73
N GLY A 39 3.76 -2.06 2.13
CA GLY A 39 2.59 -2.83 2.54
C GLY A 39 2.54 -4.23 1.93
N CYS A 40 1.35 -4.79 1.91
CA CYS A 40 1.02 -6.05 1.27
C CYS A 40 -0.24 -5.89 0.41
N ALA A 41 -0.11 -6.21 -0.88
CA ALA A 41 -1.20 -6.23 -1.84
C ALA A 41 -1.20 -7.53 -2.68
N PHE A 42 -0.42 -8.54 -2.30
CA PHE A 42 -0.43 -9.91 -2.85
C PHE A 42 -0.58 -9.98 -4.38
N LEU A 43 0.40 -9.47 -5.12
CA LEU A 43 0.43 -9.57 -6.60
C LEU A 43 -0.84 -9.04 -7.29
N SER A 44 -1.51 -8.04 -6.72
CA SER A 44 -2.79 -7.52 -7.23
C SER A 44 -2.76 -6.90 -8.62
N LYS A 45 -1.56 -6.71 -9.19
CA LYS A 45 -1.32 -6.02 -10.47
C LYS A 45 -1.74 -4.55 -10.46
N ALA A 46 -2.07 -3.98 -9.30
CA ALA A 46 -2.13 -2.53 -9.16
C ALA A 46 -0.71 -1.95 -9.29
N LEU A 47 -0.60 -0.72 -9.77
CA LEU A 47 0.68 -0.07 -10.05
C LEU A 47 1.57 -0.10 -8.81
N GLY A 48 2.77 -0.68 -8.93
CA GLY A 48 3.73 -0.82 -7.82
C GLY A 48 3.41 -1.89 -6.77
N CYS A 49 2.27 -2.59 -6.87
CA CYS A 49 1.81 -3.52 -5.83
C CYS A 49 2.34 -4.95 -5.98
N ASN A 50 2.92 -5.33 -7.13
CA ASN A 50 3.42 -6.69 -7.34
C ASN A 50 4.64 -7.06 -6.50
N VAL A 51 5.35 -6.08 -5.94
CA VAL A 51 6.50 -6.32 -5.06
C VAL A 51 6.16 -6.13 -3.59
N LEU A 52 4.88 -5.88 -3.28
CA LEU A 52 4.38 -5.62 -1.93
C LEU A 52 3.71 -6.90 -1.42
N THR A 53 4.52 -7.82 -0.94
CA THR A 53 4.13 -9.20 -0.58
C THR A 53 3.99 -9.44 0.92
N GLY A 54 4.30 -8.44 1.76
CA GLY A 54 4.18 -8.56 3.21
C GLY A 54 5.39 -9.19 3.90
N ASP A 55 6.52 -9.38 3.21
CA ASP A 55 7.68 -10.09 3.74
C ASP A 55 8.25 -9.45 5.02
N GLY A 56 8.28 -8.12 5.10
CA GLY A 56 8.75 -7.41 6.29
C GLY A 56 7.80 -7.54 7.47
N GLN A 57 6.49 -7.52 7.22
CA GLN A 57 5.47 -7.78 8.23
C GLN A 57 5.57 -9.22 8.75
N LEU A 58 5.79 -10.19 7.85
CA LEU A 58 5.99 -11.59 8.22
C LEU A 58 7.22 -11.76 9.10
N MET A 59 8.39 -11.28 8.66
CA MET A 59 9.64 -11.37 9.44
C MET A 59 9.49 -10.75 10.84
N ALA A 60 8.77 -9.63 10.94
CA ALA A 60 8.52 -8.98 12.23
C ALA A 60 7.53 -9.76 13.11
N ALA A 61 6.48 -10.33 12.53
CA ALA A 61 5.52 -11.17 13.26
C ALA A 61 6.19 -12.46 13.79
N GLU A 62 7.11 -13.06 13.03
CA GLU A 62 7.85 -14.27 13.42
C GLU A 62 8.74 -14.04 14.66
N VAL A 63 9.21 -12.81 14.88
CA VAL A 63 9.94 -12.43 16.11
C VAL A 63 9.03 -11.87 17.20
N GLY A 64 7.71 -11.97 17.03
CA GLY A 64 6.71 -11.61 18.05
C GLY A 64 6.24 -10.14 18.02
N ALA A 65 6.49 -9.41 16.93
CA ALA A 65 5.95 -8.04 16.80
C ALA A 65 4.43 -8.08 16.61
N ALA A 66 3.72 -7.21 17.33
CA ALA A 66 2.28 -7.06 17.18
C ALA A 66 1.92 -6.30 15.89
N MET A 67 0.76 -6.64 15.32
CA MET A 67 0.14 -5.92 14.20
C MET A 67 -1.04 -5.09 14.71
N SER A 68 -1.40 -4.02 14.00
CA SER A 68 -2.56 -3.19 14.30
C SER A 68 -3.28 -2.80 13.01
N GLY A 69 -4.62 -2.71 13.04
CA GLY A 69 -5.45 -2.19 11.94
C GLY A 69 -5.54 -3.09 10.71
N MET A 70 -5.20 -4.37 10.86
CA MET A 70 -5.18 -5.34 9.75
C MET A 70 -6.57 -5.57 9.16
N GLU A 71 -7.62 -5.47 9.96
CA GLU A 71 -9.02 -5.53 9.57
C GLU A 71 -9.44 -4.39 8.63
N PHE A 72 -8.74 -3.26 8.65
CA PHE A 72 -8.97 -2.10 7.78
C PHE A 72 -8.13 -2.15 6.49
N SER A 73 -7.73 -3.36 6.07
CA SER A 73 -6.84 -3.56 4.91
C SER A 73 -7.48 -4.28 3.73
N ASN A 74 -8.81 -4.27 3.65
CA ASN A 74 -9.60 -4.79 2.53
C ASN A 74 -9.87 -3.73 1.45
N ALA A 75 -8.90 -2.87 1.16
CA ALA A 75 -9.05 -1.80 0.19
C ALA A 75 -8.92 -2.32 -1.25
N TYR A 76 -9.84 -1.93 -2.14
CA TYR A 76 -9.80 -2.27 -3.56
C TYR A 76 -9.86 -1.01 -4.43
N GLY A 77 -8.85 -0.80 -5.27
CA GLY A 77 -8.73 0.29 -6.23
C GLY A 77 -9.52 0.05 -7.51
N LEU A 78 -10.34 1.01 -7.95
CA LEU A 78 -11.07 0.99 -9.22
C LEU A 78 -10.15 1.48 -10.34
N GLY A 79 -10.13 0.73 -11.45
CA GLY A 79 -9.41 1.11 -12.65
C GLY A 79 -9.89 0.36 -13.89
N PRO A 80 -9.38 0.70 -15.08
CA PRO A 80 -9.66 -0.04 -16.30
C PRO A 80 -9.16 -1.48 -16.18
N ALA A 81 -9.92 -2.47 -16.65
CA ALA A 81 -9.56 -3.89 -16.53
C ALA A 81 -8.20 -4.21 -17.18
N PHE A 82 -7.84 -3.46 -18.22
CA PHE A 82 -6.60 -3.57 -18.98
C PHE A 82 -5.44 -2.72 -18.44
N SER A 83 -5.59 -2.05 -17.30
CA SER A 83 -4.58 -1.14 -16.74
C SER A 83 -4.27 -1.44 -15.29
N SER A 84 -3.02 -1.23 -14.86
CA SER A 84 -2.61 -1.31 -13.46
C SER A 84 -2.95 -0.05 -12.66
N VAL A 85 -3.37 1.03 -13.33
CA VAL A 85 -3.59 2.34 -12.71
C VAL A 85 -4.97 2.40 -12.06
N THR A 86 -4.98 2.48 -10.72
CA THR A 86 -6.18 2.66 -9.90
C THR A 86 -6.34 4.16 -9.55
N LYS A 87 -7.26 4.86 -10.23
CA LYS A 87 -7.49 6.31 -10.05
C LYS A 87 -8.97 6.61 -9.94
N SER A 88 -9.52 6.39 -8.75
CA SER A 88 -10.95 6.54 -8.49
C SER A 88 -11.50 7.96 -8.66
N LEU A 89 -10.66 9.01 -8.57
CA LEU A 89 -11.10 10.41 -8.68
C LEU A 89 -11.85 10.69 -9.98
N PHE A 90 -11.34 10.23 -11.13
CA PHE A 90 -11.94 10.55 -12.44
C PHE A 90 -13.29 9.87 -12.66
N TYR A 91 -13.55 8.77 -11.96
CA TYR A 91 -14.84 8.08 -12.01
C TYR A 91 -15.96 8.83 -11.27
N ASN A 92 -15.69 9.98 -10.65
CA ASN A 92 -16.75 10.89 -10.20
C ASN A 92 -17.53 11.50 -11.39
N TRP A 93 -16.93 11.51 -12.58
CA TRP A 93 -17.57 11.93 -13.82
C TRP A 93 -17.99 10.75 -14.70
N ALA A 94 -18.06 9.53 -14.15
CA ALA A 94 -18.41 8.35 -14.90
C ALA A 94 -19.82 7.84 -14.61
N THR A 95 -20.50 7.37 -15.65
CA THR A 95 -21.61 6.43 -15.55
C THR A 95 -21.07 5.00 -15.69
N PHE A 96 -21.69 4.04 -14.99
CA PHE A 96 -21.35 2.61 -15.05
C PHE A 96 -22.47 1.83 -15.72
N TYR A 97 -22.10 0.83 -16.51
CA TYR A 97 -22.99 0.08 -17.37
C TYR A 97 -22.78 -1.42 -17.24
N ASP A 98 -23.83 -2.19 -17.48
CA ASP A 98 -23.76 -3.64 -17.63
C ASP A 98 -23.31 -4.05 -19.04
N ARG A 99 -23.36 -5.35 -19.33
CA ARG A 99 -22.96 -5.93 -20.62
C ARG A 99 -23.84 -5.49 -21.79
N ASP A 100 -25.08 -5.09 -21.53
CA ASP A 100 -26.05 -4.70 -22.54
C ASP A 100 -26.04 -3.17 -22.77
N GLY A 101 -25.14 -2.47 -22.06
CA GLY A 101 -24.99 -1.03 -22.12
C GLY A 101 -26.05 -0.26 -21.32
N GLN A 102 -26.77 -0.92 -20.42
CA GLN A 102 -27.73 -0.27 -19.53
C GLN A 102 -27.02 0.29 -18.31
N ALA A 103 -27.38 1.50 -17.91
CA ALA A 103 -26.80 2.14 -16.74
C ALA A 103 -27.17 1.37 -15.46
N ILE A 104 -26.16 1.05 -14.65
CA ILE A 104 -26.35 0.36 -13.38
C ILE A 104 -26.78 1.39 -12.33
N GLU A 105 -28.04 1.30 -11.88
CA GLU A 105 -28.59 2.19 -10.87
C GLU A 105 -27.78 2.13 -9.57
N GLY A 106 -27.47 3.29 -9.00
CA GLY A 106 -26.73 3.40 -7.75
C GLY A 106 -25.23 3.10 -7.84
N ALA A 107 -24.70 2.71 -8.99
CA ALA A 107 -23.26 2.53 -9.18
C ALA A 107 -22.53 3.88 -9.25
N GLY A 108 -21.39 3.98 -8.57
CA GLY A 108 -20.59 5.21 -8.55
C GLY A 108 -19.26 5.06 -7.79
N SER A 109 -18.33 5.98 -8.04
CA SER A 109 -16.97 5.92 -7.48
C SER A 109 -16.90 6.31 -6.00
N SER A 110 -17.46 7.49 -5.66
CA SER A 110 -17.45 8.02 -4.28
C SER A 110 -18.61 7.47 -3.43
N ARG A 111 -19.75 7.16 -4.07
CA ARG A 111 -20.91 6.50 -3.48
C ARG A 111 -21.37 5.44 -4.46
N GLY A 112 -21.65 4.22 -4.00
CA GLY A 112 -22.08 3.14 -4.90
C GLY A 112 -20.98 2.16 -5.34
N ARG A 113 -19.79 2.23 -4.77
CA ARG A 113 -18.68 1.33 -5.14
C ARG A 113 -18.98 -0.14 -4.84
N SER A 114 -19.76 -0.40 -3.78
CA SER A 114 -20.25 -1.74 -3.47
C SER A 114 -21.20 -2.29 -4.53
N VAL A 115 -21.98 -1.43 -5.20
CA VAL A 115 -22.87 -1.85 -6.31
C VAL A 115 -22.04 -2.29 -7.52
N ILE A 116 -20.95 -1.56 -7.83
CA ILE A 116 -19.98 -1.96 -8.85
C ILE A 116 -19.36 -3.31 -8.48
N ALA A 117 -18.93 -3.48 -7.22
CA ALA A 117 -18.33 -4.71 -6.73
C ALA A 117 -19.30 -5.91 -6.82
N GLN A 118 -20.56 -5.73 -6.43
CA GLN A 118 -21.60 -6.76 -6.51
C GLN A 118 -21.86 -7.19 -7.95
N ASN A 119 -21.98 -6.23 -8.88
CA ASN A 119 -22.16 -6.56 -10.29
C ASN A 119 -20.96 -7.32 -10.87
N LEU A 120 -19.73 -6.90 -10.52
CA LEU A 120 -18.51 -7.59 -10.96
C LEU A 120 -18.41 -9.06 -10.51
N GLN A 121 -19.18 -9.50 -9.51
CA GLN A 121 -19.20 -10.91 -9.08
C GLN A 121 -19.96 -11.81 -10.07
N THR A 122 -20.90 -11.26 -10.85
CA THR A 122 -21.76 -12.04 -11.74
C THR A 122 -21.62 -11.64 -13.22
N GLN A 123 -21.16 -10.43 -13.50
CA GLN A 123 -21.04 -9.91 -14.86
C GLN A 123 -19.96 -8.84 -15.02
N PRO A 124 -19.44 -8.62 -16.25
CA PRO A 124 -18.58 -7.47 -16.53
C PRO A 124 -19.30 -6.15 -16.26
N VAL A 125 -18.55 -5.16 -15.77
CA VAL A 125 -19.01 -3.78 -15.62
C VAL A 125 -18.17 -2.90 -16.53
N PHE A 126 -18.83 -1.97 -17.21
CA PHE A 126 -18.20 -0.97 -18.05
C PHE A 126 -18.37 0.42 -17.43
N ALA A 127 -17.46 1.33 -17.74
CA ALA A 127 -17.58 2.73 -17.39
C ALA A 127 -17.43 3.61 -18.64
N CYS A 128 -18.02 4.80 -18.59
CA CYS A 128 -17.77 5.89 -19.53
C CYS A 128 -17.63 7.17 -18.70
N ILE A 129 -16.62 8.00 -18.94
CA ILE A 129 -16.41 9.29 -18.26
C ILE A 129 -17.22 10.37 -19.00
N ASP A 130 -18.51 10.13 -19.12
CA ASP A 130 -19.48 10.86 -19.93
C ASP A 130 -19.99 12.15 -19.28
N ARG A 131 -19.77 12.34 -17.99
CA ARG A 131 -20.23 13.53 -17.24
C ARG A 131 -19.19 14.64 -17.16
N ALA A 132 -18.02 14.45 -17.76
CA ALA A 132 -16.97 15.47 -17.81
C ALA A 132 -17.19 16.43 -18.99
N ASP A 133 -17.22 17.74 -18.71
CA ASP A 133 -17.19 18.78 -19.74
C ASP A 133 -15.80 18.92 -20.39
N ALA A 134 -15.68 19.72 -21.45
CA ALA A 134 -14.43 19.89 -22.19
C ALA A 134 -13.26 20.40 -21.32
N GLN A 135 -13.54 21.27 -20.34
CA GLN A 135 -12.52 21.81 -19.44
C GLN A 135 -12.02 20.72 -18.49
N ILE A 136 -12.93 19.94 -17.90
CA ILE A 136 -12.60 18.81 -17.05
C ILE A 136 -11.84 17.74 -17.83
N ARG A 137 -12.25 17.42 -19.07
CA ARG A 137 -11.53 16.47 -19.94
C ARG A 137 -10.08 16.89 -20.18
N ALA A 138 -9.86 18.17 -20.51
CA ALA A 138 -8.52 18.72 -20.72
C ALA A 138 -7.68 18.69 -19.43
N TRP A 139 -8.28 19.07 -18.30
CA TRP A 139 -7.63 19.01 -16.99
C TRP A 139 -7.24 17.59 -16.59
N MET A 140 -8.11 16.60 -16.79
CA MET A 140 -7.80 15.20 -16.41
C MET A 140 -6.54 14.71 -17.14
N ARG A 141 -6.43 14.99 -18.45
CA ARG A 141 -5.29 14.58 -19.27
C ARG A 141 -3.98 15.21 -18.81
N THR A 142 -3.99 16.46 -18.35
CA THR A 142 -2.78 17.12 -17.84
C THR A 142 -2.48 16.75 -16.39
N ALA A 143 -3.50 16.55 -15.55
CA ALA A 143 -3.33 16.26 -14.14
C ALA A 143 -2.82 14.86 -13.84
N GLN A 144 -3.23 13.83 -14.62
CA GLN A 144 -2.77 12.45 -14.44
C GLN A 144 -2.56 11.74 -15.79
N PRO A 145 -1.48 12.07 -16.53
CA PRO A 145 -1.21 11.48 -17.84
C PRO A 145 -1.13 9.94 -17.80
N ASN A 146 -0.61 9.38 -16.70
CA ASN A 146 -0.46 7.93 -16.51
C ASN A 146 -1.80 7.16 -16.55
N PHE A 147 -2.92 7.79 -16.20
CA PHE A 147 -4.23 7.18 -16.35
C PHE A 147 -4.61 6.99 -17.83
N PHE A 148 -4.31 7.99 -18.67
CA PHE A 148 -4.70 8.02 -20.08
C PHE A 148 -3.78 7.18 -20.98
N VAL A 149 -2.52 6.97 -20.59
CA VAL A 149 -1.57 6.16 -21.37
C VAL A 149 -2.12 4.79 -21.77
N SER A 150 -2.83 4.09 -20.87
CA SER A 150 -3.41 2.78 -21.21
C SER A 150 -4.58 2.85 -22.20
N PHE A 151 -5.32 3.95 -22.21
CA PHE A 151 -6.42 4.20 -23.14
C PHE A 151 -5.90 4.57 -24.52
N ASP A 152 -4.96 5.52 -24.57
CA ASP A 152 -4.37 6.00 -25.81
C ASP A 152 -3.67 4.86 -26.57
N ARG A 153 -3.01 3.94 -25.86
CA ARG A 153 -2.39 2.73 -26.46
C ARG A 153 -3.39 1.75 -27.08
N GLN A 154 -4.64 1.77 -26.63
CA GLN A 154 -5.72 0.93 -27.15
C GLN A 154 -6.62 1.66 -28.15
N GLY A 155 -6.42 2.96 -28.35
CA GLY A 155 -7.31 3.78 -29.16
C GLY A 155 -8.71 3.92 -28.56
N ILE A 156 -8.85 3.84 -27.23
CA ILE A 156 -10.12 4.03 -26.54
C ILE A 156 -10.22 5.48 -26.08
N ASP A 157 -11.26 6.19 -26.46
CA ASP A 157 -11.64 7.47 -25.86
C ASP A 157 -12.55 7.24 -24.64
N PRO A 158 -12.03 7.38 -23.40
CA PRO A 158 -12.80 7.08 -22.19
C PRO A 158 -13.95 8.06 -21.95
N PHE A 159 -14.02 9.18 -22.68
CA PHE A 159 -15.06 10.19 -22.53
C PHE A 159 -16.31 9.93 -23.38
N THR A 160 -16.23 8.97 -24.32
CA THR A 160 -17.30 8.66 -25.26
C THR A 160 -17.53 7.15 -25.43
N GLN A 161 -16.53 6.32 -25.14
CA GLN A 161 -16.60 4.87 -25.30
C GLN A 161 -16.69 4.15 -23.96
N HIS A 162 -17.51 3.10 -23.92
CA HIS A 162 -17.59 2.19 -22.77
C HIS A 162 -16.31 1.34 -22.70
N PHE A 163 -15.70 1.28 -21.52
CA PHE A 163 -14.52 0.45 -21.27
C PHE A 163 -14.70 -0.42 -20.03
N PRO A 164 -14.17 -1.66 -20.03
CA PRO A 164 -14.32 -2.57 -18.90
C PRO A 164 -13.55 -2.06 -17.69
N VAL A 165 -14.16 -2.14 -16.51
CA VAL A 165 -13.52 -1.80 -15.23
C VAL A 165 -13.28 -3.05 -14.38
N THR A 166 -12.35 -2.93 -13.44
CA THR A 166 -12.08 -3.94 -12.43
C THR A 166 -11.77 -3.29 -11.09
N LEU A 167 -11.84 -4.10 -10.04
CA LEU A 167 -11.32 -3.76 -8.71
C LEU A 167 -10.00 -4.52 -8.50
N ARG A 168 -8.94 -3.82 -8.11
CA ARG A 168 -7.64 -4.42 -7.77
C ARG A 168 -7.39 -4.29 -6.27
N LEU A 169 -6.99 -5.38 -5.63
CA LEU A 169 -6.62 -5.36 -4.21
C LEU A 169 -5.46 -4.38 -3.99
N GLU A 170 -5.63 -3.44 -3.07
CA GLU A 170 -4.55 -2.56 -2.61
C GLU A 170 -4.15 -2.87 -1.17
N GLY A 171 -4.85 -3.81 -0.51
CA GLY A 171 -4.42 -4.44 0.74
C GLY A 171 -4.01 -3.42 1.81
N THR A 172 -2.90 -3.70 2.51
CA THR A 172 -2.31 -2.77 3.48
C THR A 172 -1.54 -1.62 2.82
N VAL A 173 -1.43 -1.55 1.49
CA VAL A 173 -0.83 -0.40 0.77
C VAL A 173 -1.78 0.79 0.79
N ARG A 174 -3.09 0.53 0.72
CA ARG A 174 -4.15 1.55 0.82
C ARG A 174 -4.90 1.50 2.16
N GLY A 175 -5.00 0.33 2.78
CA GLY A 175 -5.56 0.14 4.12
C GLY A 175 -4.73 0.84 5.20
N THR A 176 -5.07 0.66 6.47
CA THR A 176 -4.30 1.24 7.59
C THR A 176 -3.49 0.23 8.39
N GLY A 177 -3.61 -1.07 8.06
CA GLY A 177 -2.93 -2.13 8.78
C GLY A 177 -1.42 -2.13 8.60
N GLY A 178 -0.71 -2.54 9.66
CA GLY A 178 0.74 -2.71 9.65
C GLY A 178 1.26 -3.09 11.02
N LEU A 179 2.58 -3.01 11.20
CA LEU A 179 3.24 -3.23 12.49
C LEU A 179 2.77 -2.19 13.50
N ASN A 180 2.37 -2.66 14.67
CA ASN A 180 1.97 -1.80 15.79
C ASN A 180 3.18 -1.01 16.30
N LEU A 181 2.97 0.28 16.55
CA LEU A 181 3.98 1.17 17.11
C LEU A 181 3.65 1.47 18.58
N VAL A 182 4.61 1.29 19.48
CA VAL A 182 4.38 1.45 20.92
C VAL A 182 4.66 2.87 21.42
N ASP A 183 5.37 3.68 20.63
CA ASP A 183 5.71 5.07 20.99
C ASP A 183 5.99 5.95 19.75
N PRO A 184 6.16 7.29 19.93
CA PRO A 184 6.43 8.22 18.84
C PRO A 184 7.78 8.04 18.12
N THR A 185 8.68 7.19 18.61
CA THR A 185 9.93 6.85 17.92
C THR A 185 9.74 5.77 16.86
N CYS A 186 8.51 5.29 16.68
CA CYS A 186 8.14 4.18 15.81
C CYS A 186 8.78 2.84 16.22
N ALA A 187 9.07 2.65 17.50
CA ALA A 187 9.44 1.36 18.05
C ALA A 187 8.25 0.38 17.99
N THR A 188 8.53 -0.90 17.79
CA THR A 188 7.54 -1.99 17.90
C THR A 188 7.53 -2.57 19.32
N SER A 189 6.70 -3.59 19.56
CA SER A 189 6.73 -4.35 20.82
C SER A 189 8.00 -5.17 21.03
N VAL A 190 8.82 -5.36 19.98
CA VAL A 190 10.07 -6.11 20.03
C VAL A 190 11.25 -5.15 20.14
N ALA A 191 12.10 -5.35 21.15
CA ALA A 191 13.25 -4.49 21.38
C ALA A 191 14.20 -4.51 20.18
N GLY A 192 14.73 -3.34 19.81
CA GLY A 192 15.61 -3.19 18.64
C GLY A 192 14.89 -3.21 17.28
N LEU A 193 13.57 -3.38 17.24
CA LEU A 193 12.79 -3.40 16.01
C LEU A 193 11.87 -2.18 15.90
N TYR A 194 11.96 -1.50 14.75
CA TYR A 194 11.22 -0.30 14.39
C TYR A 194 10.49 -0.51 13.07
N ALA A 195 9.48 0.29 12.77
CA ALA A 195 8.76 0.21 11.49
C ALA A 195 8.43 1.60 10.93
N ALA A 196 8.36 1.70 9.60
CA ALA A 196 8.07 2.95 8.90
C ALA A 196 7.27 2.74 7.61
N GLY A 197 6.60 3.80 7.16
CA GLY A 197 5.81 3.83 5.94
C GLY A 197 4.71 2.77 5.96
N ASP A 198 4.50 2.11 4.83
CA ASP A 198 3.40 1.15 4.70
C ASP A 198 3.61 -0.17 5.45
N ALA A 199 4.79 -0.38 6.02
CA ALA A 199 5.05 -1.50 6.92
C ALA A 199 4.49 -1.25 8.34
N ALA A 200 4.36 0.02 8.75
CA ALA A 200 3.80 0.41 10.04
C ALA A 200 2.29 0.70 9.95
N THR A 201 1.58 0.52 11.05
CA THR A 201 0.16 0.93 11.15
C THR A 201 0.01 2.41 10.82
N ARG A 202 -1.11 2.75 10.17
CA ARG A 202 -1.56 4.12 9.90
C ARG A 202 -2.79 4.50 10.69
N GLU A 203 -3.26 3.67 11.60
CA GLU A 203 -4.40 4.01 12.46
C GLU A 203 -4.15 5.29 13.26
N LEU A 204 -2.90 5.55 13.62
CA LEU A 204 -2.47 6.75 14.34
C LEU A 204 -2.80 8.06 13.62
N ILE A 205 -2.91 8.03 12.28
CA ILE A 205 -3.16 9.22 11.46
C ILE A 205 -4.46 9.15 10.66
N CYS A 206 -5.05 7.97 10.50
CA CYS A 206 -6.21 7.74 9.63
C CYS A 206 -7.32 6.88 10.28
N GLY A 207 -7.12 6.36 11.49
CA GLY A 207 -8.04 5.39 12.09
C GLY A 207 -8.27 4.18 11.17
N GLY A 208 -9.53 3.75 11.04
CA GLY A 208 -9.92 2.69 10.10
C GLY A 208 -10.17 3.15 8.66
N PHE A 209 -9.88 4.41 8.32
CA PHE A 209 -10.14 4.95 6.98
C PHE A 209 -8.96 4.71 6.04
N THR A 210 -9.22 4.34 4.78
CA THR A 210 -8.18 4.14 3.77
C THR A 210 -7.45 5.46 3.51
N GLY A 211 -6.22 5.58 4.01
CA GLY A 211 -5.41 6.79 3.86
C GLY A 211 -5.32 7.24 2.40
N GLY A 212 -5.59 8.52 2.15
CA GLY A 212 -5.42 9.13 0.84
C GLY A 212 -3.93 9.30 0.50
N GLY A 213 -3.61 9.63 -0.77
CA GLY A 213 -2.22 9.77 -1.22
C GLY A 213 -1.38 10.75 -0.39
N SER A 214 -1.95 11.86 0.07
CA SER A 214 -1.26 12.84 0.92
C SER A 214 -0.91 12.28 2.30
N HIS A 215 -1.81 11.52 2.92
CA HIS A 215 -1.62 10.95 4.25
C HIS A 215 -0.54 9.86 4.23
N ASN A 216 -0.58 8.96 3.25
CA ASN A 216 0.41 7.87 3.15
C ASN A 216 1.81 8.43 2.85
N ALA A 217 1.91 9.42 1.96
CA ALA A 217 3.19 10.06 1.65
C ALA A 217 3.77 10.81 2.86
N ALA A 218 2.94 11.59 3.58
CA ALA A 218 3.36 12.26 4.79
C ALA A 218 3.78 11.26 5.89
N TRP A 219 3.03 10.17 6.05
CA TRP A 219 3.37 9.11 7.00
C TRP A 219 4.71 8.46 6.70
N ALA A 220 4.95 8.08 5.45
CA ALA A 220 6.20 7.43 5.05
C ALA A 220 7.42 8.31 5.36
N LEU A 221 7.34 9.62 5.09
CA LEU A 221 8.41 10.55 5.39
C LEU A 221 8.60 10.73 6.91
N SER A 222 7.52 11.01 7.63
CA SER A 222 7.58 11.30 9.06
C SER A 222 8.01 10.08 9.88
N SER A 223 7.36 8.93 9.67
CA SER A 223 7.73 7.68 10.36
C SER A 223 9.12 7.20 9.98
N GLY A 224 9.57 7.40 8.73
CA GLY A 224 10.95 7.10 8.33
C GLY A 224 11.98 7.92 9.11
N PHE A 225 11.71 9.22 9.30
CA PHE A 225 12.56 10.08 10.11
C PHE A 225 12.60 9.65 11.58
N TRP A 226 11.44 9.41 12.19
CA TRP A 226 11.37 9.02 13.61
C TRP A 226 11.94 7.63 13.87
N ALA A 227 11.59 6.63 13.05
CA ALA A 227 12.12 5.27 13.16
C ALA A 227 13.64 5.25 12.99
N GLY A 228 14.17 6.02 12.04
CA GLY A 228 15.61 6.14 11.84
C GLY A 228 16.32 6.74 13.06
N ALA A 229 15.77 7.82 13.63
CA ALA A 229 16.31 8.45 14.83
C ALA A 229 16.24 7.52 16.06
N GLY A 230 15.09 6.85 16.27
CA GLY A 230 14.88 5.89 17.35
C GLY A 230 15.83 4.70 17.27
N ALA A 231 15.93 4.06 16.11
CA ALA A 231 16.84 2.95 15.87
C ALA A 231 18.32 3.35 16.08
N ALA A 232 18.71 4.55 15.64
CA ALA A 232 20.07 5.05 15.84
C ALA A 232 20.39 5.30 17.32
N ALA A 233 19.44 5.84 18.10
CA ALA A 233 19.60 6.03 19.54
C ALA A 233 19.74 4.70 20.26
N PHE A 234 18.84 3.75 20.00
CA PHE A 234 18.87 2.41 20.59
C PHE A 234 20.21 1.69 20.31
N GLY A 235 20.70 1.76 19.07
CA GLY A 235 21.97 1.14 18.69
C GLY A 235 23.19 1.75 19.38
N LYS A 236 23.18 3.06 19.67
CA LYS A 236 24.25 3.72 20.46
C LYS A 236 24.24 3.24 21.91
N ASP A 237 23.06 3.16 22.51
CA ASP A 237 22.92 2.72 23.90
C ASP A 237 23.33 1.26 24.07
N ALA A 238 22.94 0.38 23.15
CA ALA A 238 23.35 -1.02 23.13
C ALA A 238 24.88 -1.17 23.07
N ARG A 239 25.56 -0.39 22.21
CA ARG A 239 27.03 -0.38 22.12
C ARG A 239 27.68 0.10 23.42
N SER A 240 27.12 1.14 24.03
CA SER A 240 27.65 1.67 25.30
C SER A 240 27.53 0.69 26.46
N ARG A 241 26.52 -0.20 26.44
CA ARG A 241 26.34 -1.26 27.44
C ARG A 241 27.32 -2.40 27.19
N ALA A 242 27.46 -2.82 25.93
CA ALA A 242 28.42 -3.86 25.55
C ALA A 242 29.89 -3.49 25.82
N SER A 243 30.25 -2.19 25.78
CA SER A 243 31.60 -1.74 26.13
C SER A 243 31.85 -1.60 27.63
N ARG A 244 30.82 -1.74 28.48
CA ARG A 244 30.90 -1.63 29.95
C ARG A 244 30.91 -2.99 30.66
N THR A 245 30.68 -4.07 29.91
CA THR A 245 30.79 -5.48 30.32
C THR A 245 32.05 -6.09 29.76
#